data_AF-A0A3N6IEK0-F1
#
_entry.id   AF-A0A3N6IEK0-F1
#
_cell.length_a   1.000
_cell.length_b   1.000
_cell.length_c   1.000
_cell.angle_alpha   90.00
_cell.angle_beta   90.00
_cell.angle_gamma   90.00
#
_symmetry.space_group_name_H-M   'P 1'
#
loop_
_entity.id
_entity.type
_entity.pdbx_description
1 polymer ?
#
loop_
_entity_poly.entity_id
_entity_poly.type
_entity_poly.pdbx_seq_one_letter_code
_entity_poly.pdbx_strand_id
1 'polypeptide(L)' 'MDKKNAMRAGAVAAGTTLMMLLMSSPALALTRDDGDDPGQGIGLGETLGVFVALPIFLFLVIVGLVMVLDKSKKV' A
#
# COMPACT_ATOMS: atom_id res chain seq x y z
N MET A 1 -48.03 -18.07 22.38
CA MET A 1 -47.02 -16.99 22.41
C MET A 1 -47.74 -15.66 22.34
N ASP A 2 -47.51 -14.75 23.28
CA ASP A 2 -48.25 -13.47 23.36
C ASP A 2 -47.82 -12.48 22.27
N LYS A 3 -48.76 -11.70 21.74
CA LYS A 3 -48.51 -10.68 20.70
C LYS A 3 -47.40 -9.69 21.10
N LYS A 4 -47.29 -9.35 22.39
CA LYS A 4 -46.23 -8.49 22.94
C LYS A 4 -44.84 -9.12 22.83
N ASN A 5 -44.73 -10.42 23.03
CA ASN A 5 -43.47 -11.15 22.91
C ASN A 5 -43.05 -11.28 21.44
N ALA A 6 -44.01 -11.50 20.54
CA ALA A 6 -43.76 -11.48 19.10
C ALA A 6 -43.26 -10.10 18.61
N MET A 7 -43.87 -9.01 19.08
CA MET A 7 -43.44 -7.64 18.75
C MET A 7 -42.02 -7.34 19.25
N ARG A 8 -41.69 -7.75 20.48
CA ARG A 8 -40.32 -7.60 21.04
C ARG A 8 -39.29 -8.41 20.28
N ALA A 9 -39.61 -9.66 19.94
CA ALA A 9 -38.74 -10.51 19.15
C ALA A 9 -38.49 -9.93 17.75
N GLY A 10 -39.54 -9.40 17.09
CA GLY A 10 -39.43 -8.73 15.79
C GLY A 10 -38.57 -7.46 15.85
N ALA A 11 -38.75 -6.61 16.86
CA ALA A 11 -37.95 -5.40 17.03
C ALA A 11 -36.46 -5.72 17.28
N VAL A 12 -36.17 -6.72 18.11
CA VAL A 12 -34.80 -7.16 18.36
C VAL A 12 -34.19 -7.75 17.10
N ALA A 13 -34.90 -8.64 16.39
CA ALA A 13 -34.40 -9.24 15.16
C ALA A 13 -34.15 -8.20 14.05
N ALA A 14 -35.06 -7.23 13.87
CA ALA A 14 -34.88 -6.15 12.90
C ALA A 14 -33.72 -5.21 13.29
N GLY A 15 -33.59 -4.88 14.57
CA GLY A 15 -32.51 -4.03 15.07
C GLY A 15 -31.13 -4.69 14.93
N THR A 16 -31.00 -5.97 15.29
CA THR A 16 -29.73 -6.70 15.19
C THR A 16 -29.35 -6.98 13.74
N THR A 17 -30.31 -7.38 12.89
CA THR A 17 -30.04 -7.57 11.45
C THR A 17 -29.67 -6.25 10.78
N LEU A 18 -30.34 -5.15 11.09
CA LEU A 18 -29.95 -3.82 10.60
C LEU A 18 -28.54 -3.43 11.07
N MET A 19 -28.22 -3.57 12.36
CA MET A 19 -26.87 -3.27 12.87
C MET A 19 -25.81 -4.16 12.23
N MET A 20 -26.08 -5.47 12.08
CA MET A 20 -25.18 -6.40 11.39
C MET A 20 -24.98 -5.99 9.94
N LEU A 21 -26.04 -5.65 9.21
CA LEU A 21 -25.96 -5.17 7.82
C LEU A 21 -25.17 -3.86 7.72
N LEU A 22 -25.38 -2.90 8.63
CA LEU A 22 -24.66 -1.64 8.63
C LEU A 22 -23.15 -1.83 8.93
N MET A 23 -22.79 -2.75 9.82
CA MET A 23 -21.39 -3.03 10.18
C MET A 23 -20.68 -3.95 9.17
N SER A 24 -21.41 -4.66 8.32
CA SER A 24 -20.87 -5.60 7.31
C SER A 24 -21.08 -5.14 5.87
N SER A 25 -21.56 -3.91 5.64
CA SER A 25 -21.79 -3.42 4.29
C SER A 25 -20.48 -3.02 3.61
N PRO A 26 -20.07 -3.68 2.50
CA PRO A 26 -18.95 -3.21 1.68
C PRO A 26 -19.22 -1.83 1.06
N ALA A 27 -20.46 -1.33 1.08
CA ALA A 27 -20.80 0.01 0.58
C ALA A 27 -20.23 1.16 1.43
N LEU A 28 -19.84 0.92 2.68
CA LEU A 28 -19.14 1.91 3.51
C LEU A 28 -17.61 1.92 3.29
N ALA A 29 -17.07 0.90 2.59
CA ALA A 29 -15.67 0.80 2.19
C ALA A 29 -15.37 1.52 0.87
N LEU A 30 -16.17 2.53 0.50
CA LEU A 30 -15.91 3.43 -0.63
C LEU A 30 -15.03 4.62 -0.25
N THR A 31 -14.29 4.51 0.85
CA THR A 31 -13.05 5.26 1.06
C THR A 31 -12.03 4.69 0.08
N ARG A 32 -11.88 5.32 -1.08
CA ARG A 32 -10.75 5.09 -1.98
C ARG A 32 -9.49 5.19 -1.14
N ASP A 33 -8.81 4.06 -0.96
CA ASP A 33 -7.53 4.02 -0.27
C ASP A 33 -6.50 4.65 -1.22
N ASP A 34 -5.57 5.44 -0.69
CA ASP A 34 -4.48 6.00 -1.53
C ASP A 34 -3.57 4.88 -2.07
N GLY A 35 -3.74 3.63 -1.58
CA GLY A 35 -3.17 2.42 -2.16
C GLY A 35 -3.92 1.85 -3.38
N ASP A 36 -5.17 2.27 -3.64
CA ASP A 36 -5.96 1.84 -4.80
C ASP A 36 -5.58 2.61 -6.08
N ASP A 37 -5.00 3.81 -5.97
CA ASP A 37 -4.46 4.58 -7.08
C ASP A 37 -2.93 4.52 -7.05
N PRO A 38 -2.30 3.62 -7.86
CA PRO A 38 -0.85 3.51 -7.90
C PRO A 38 -0.17 4.75 -8.53
N GLY A 39 -0.94 5.77 -8.92
CA GLY A 39 -0.44 6.97 -9.58
C GLY A 39 0.02 6.68 -11.01
N GLN A 40 0.59 7.70 -11.64
CA GLN A 40 1.15 7.54 -12.98
C GLN A 40 2.44 6.73 -12.92
N GLY A 41 2.45 5.55 -13.54
CA GLY A 41 3.65 4.72 -13.65
C GLY A 41 4.78 5.45 -14.38
N ILE A 42 6.01 5.19 -13.97
CA ILE A 42 7.21 5.71 -14.62
C ILE A 42 7.44 5.03 -15.98
N GLY A 43 7.94 5.79 -16.96
CA GLY A 43 8.21 5.26 -18.30
C GLY A 43 9.40 4.29 -18.32
N LEU A 44 9.49 3.43 -19.34
CA LEU A 44 10.58 2.44 -19.48
C LEU A 44 11.98 3.08 -19.36
N GLY A 45 12.18 4.23 -20.01
CA GLY A 45 13.46 4.94 -19.96
C GLY A 45 13.81 5.44 -18.56
N GLU A 46 12.81 5.91 -17.81
CA GLU A 46 12.99 6.37 -16.43
C GLU A 46 13.24 5.19 -15.48
N THR A 47 12.51 4.09 -15.65
CA THR A 47 12.77 2.83 -14.92
C THR A 47 14.20 2.36 -15.11
N LEU A 48 14.68 2.30 -16.37
CA LEU A 48 16.06 1.89 -16.64
C LEU A 48 17.06 2.93 -16.12
N GLY A 49 16.75 4.22 -16.22
CA GLY A 49 17.58 5.29 -15.69
C GLY A 49 17.80 5.18 -14.17
N VAL A 50 16.70 5.05 -13.42
CA VAL A 50 16.72 5.02 -11.94
C VAL A 50 17.21 3.68 -11.40
N PHE A 51 16.76 2.55 -11.96
CA PHE A 51 17.03 1.24 -11.38
C PHE A 51 18.24 0.51 -11.98
N VAL A 52 18.77 0.97 -13.12
CA VAL A 52 19.93 0.33 -13.76
C VAL A 52 21.09 1.31 -13.93
N ALA A 53 20.86 2.43 -14.61
CA ALA A 53 21.93 3.37 -14.91
C ALA A 53 22.48 4.04 -13.65
N LEU A 54 21.60 4.50 -12.74
CA LEU A 54 22.00 5.18 -11.51
C LEU A 54 22.83 4.28 -10.57
N PRO A 55 22.45 3.02 -10.27
CA PRO A 55 23.32 2.10 -9.51
C PRO A 55 24.68 1.85 -10.16
N ILE A 56 24.74 1.64 -11.48
CA ILE A 56 26.00 1.44 -12.21
C ILE A 56 26.89 2.68 -12.11
N PHE A 57 26.30 3.86 -12.32
CA PHE A 57 27.02 5.12 -12.22
C PHE A 57 27.62 5.33 -10.83
N LEU A 58 26.82 5.12 -9.77
CA LEU A 58 27.30 5.21 -8.39
C LEU A 58 28.45 4.23 -8.12
N PHE A 59 28.34 3.00 -8.59
CA PHE A 59 29.41 2.01 -8.45
C PHE A 59 30.70 2.45 -9.14
N LEU A 60 30.61 2.94 -10.38
CA LEU A 60 31.77 3.44 -11.13
C LEU A 60 32.41 4.65 -10.46
N VAL A 61 31.61 5.56 -9.91
CA VAL A 61 32.12 6.70 -9.14
C VAL A 61 32.89 6.20 -7.92
N ILE A 62 32.35 5.25 -7.15
CA ILE A 62 33.03 4.69 -5.98
C ILE A 62 34.35 4.02 -6.38
N VAL A 63 34.33 3.16 -7.40
CA VAL A 63 35.53 2.48 -7.90
C VAL A 63 36.58 3.48 -8.36
N GLY A 64 36.18 4.50 -9.13
CA GLY A 64 37.08 5.55 -9.59
C GLY A 64 37.70 6.33 -8.43
N LEU A 65 36.88 6.69 -7.43
CA LEU A 65 37.36 7.34 -6.22
C LEU A 65 38.36 6.47 -5.46
N VAL A 66 38.08 5.17 -5.28
CA VAL A 66 39.01 4.24 -4.63
C VAL A 66 40.33 4.19 -5.40
N MET A 67 40.30 4.03 -6.72
CA MET A 67 41.52 3.97 -7.54
C MET A 67 42.36 5.25 -7.46
N VAL A 68 41.72 6.42 -7.44
CA VAL A 68 42.43 7.72 -7.37
C VAL A 68 42.98 7.98 -5.96
N LEU A 69 42.25 7.59 -4.91
CA LEU A 69 42.63 7.85 -3.52
C LEU A 69 43.50 6.74 -2.92
N ASP A 70 43.64 5.60 -3.59
CA ASP A 70 44.44 4.47 -3.11
C ASP A 70 45.93 4.84 -3.06
N LYS A 71 46.40 5.24 -1.87
CA LYS A 71 47.82 5.43 -1.54
C LYS A 71 48.43 4.13 -1.04
N SER A 72 48.33 3.07 -1.83
CA SER A 72 49.05 1.82 -1.54
C SER A 72 50.56 2.10 -1.46
N LYS A 73 51.09 2.13 -0.24
CA LYS A 73 52.53 2.06 -0.01
C LYS A 73 52.96 0.66 -0.46
N LYS A 74 53.60 0.57 -1.63
CA LYS A 74 54.34 -0.63 -2.01
C LYS A 74 55.42 -0.84 -0.94
N VAL A 75 55.28 -1.91 -0.17
CA VAL A 75 56.34 -2.44 0.70
C VAL A 75 57.32 -3.20 -0.16
#